data_AF-A0A535FUM0-F1
#
_entry.id   AF-A0A535FUM0-F1
#
_cell.length_a   1.000
_cell.length_b   1.000
_cell.length_c   1.000
_cell.angle_alpha   90.00
_cell.angle_beta   90.00
_cell.angle_gamma   90.00
#
_symmetry.space_group_name_H-M   'P 1'
#
loop_
_entity.id
_entity.type
_entity.pdbx_description
1 polymer ?
#
loop_
_entity_poly.entity_id
_entity_poly.type
_entity_poly.pdbx_seq_one_letter_code
_entity_poly.pdbx_strand_id
1 'polypeptide(L)' 'MPDGTEFRYLGSAVTDAALREFVLRFMSAEGMSWDVAKWDDSVLEMAFLRRFGEKVRITRERVVGGTTVLVFQPLRAAI' A
#
# COMPACT_ATOMS: atom_id res chain seq x y z
N MET A 1 -1.15 -0.93 -12.00
CA MET A 1 -1.86 0.37 -11.96
C MET A 1 -1.52 1.17 -13.21
N PRO A 2 -2.06 2.39 -13.48
CA PRO A 2 -1.79 3.13 -14.73
C PRO A 2 -0.31 3.40 -15.02
N ASP A 3 0.51 3.57 -13.98
CA ASP A 3 1.96 3.74 -14.03
C ASP A 3 2.73 2.40 -14.00
N GLY A 4 2.02 1.27 -14.11
CA GLY A 4 2.58 -0.07 -13.97
C GLY A 4 2.77 -0.54 -12.53
N THR A 5 2.55 0.30 -11.52
CA THR A 5 2.76 -0.07 -10.11
C THR A 5 1.88 -1.23 -9.67
N GLU A 6 2.45 -2.14 -8.89
CA GLU A 6 1.75 -3.26 -8.27
C GLU A 6 1.66 -3.08 -6.75
N PHE A 7 0.63 -3.69 -6.16
CA PHE A 7 0.41 -3.71 -4.73
C PHE A 7 0.40 -5.14 -4.24
N ARG A 8 1.14 -5.40 -3.17
CA ARG A 8 1.19 -6.72 -2.57
C ARG A 8 1.00 -6.60 -1.07
N TYR A 9 0.15 -7.43 -0.51
CA TYR A 9 0.01 -7.57 0.93
C TYR A 9 0.56 -8.94 1.35
N LEU A 10 1.40 -8.96 2.39
CA LEU A 10 2.09 -10.19 2.84
C LEU A 10 1.35 -10.95 3.96
N GLY A 11 0.19 -10.46 4.41
CA GLY A 11 -0.67 -11.17 5.36
C GLY A 11 -1.81 -11.94 4.69
N SER A 12 -2.73 -12.45 5.50
CA SER A 12 -3.94 -13.16 5.04
C SER A 12 -5.24 -12.39 5.28
N ALA A 13 -5.21 -11.27 6.01
CA ALA A 13 -6.41 -10.53 6.42
C ALA A 13 -7.01 -9.66 5.31
N VAL A 14 -6.23 -9.28 4.30
CA VAL A 14 -6.64 -8.36 3.23
C VAL A 14 -6.46 -9.03 1.88
N THR A 15 -7.54 -9.05 1.09
CA THR A 15 -7.53 -9.58 -0.28
C THR A 15 -6.95 -8.56 -1.25
N ASP A 16 -6.45 -9.00 -2.41
CA ASP A 16 -5.92 -8.10 -3.44
C ASP A 16 -6.97 -7.08 -3.92
N ALA A 17 -8.23 -7.49 -4.02
CA ALA A 17 -9.34 -6.61 -4.39
C ALA A 17 -9.58 -5.53 -3.33
N ALA A 18 -9.58 -5.89 -2.05
CA ALA A 18 -9.73 -4.94 -0.94
C ALA A 18 -8.54 -3.99 -0.85
N LEU A 19 -7.32 -4.49 -1.08
CA LEU A 19 -6.10 -3.67 -1.13
C LEU A 19 -6.17 -2.64 -2.27
N ARG A 20 -6.57 -3.08 -3.47
CA ARG A 20 -6.75 -2.19 -4.63
C ARG A 20 -7.80 -1.13 -4.37
N GLU A 21 -8.96 -1.50 -3.80
CA GLU A 21 -10.00 -0.54 -3.46
C GLU A 21 -9.49 0.49 -2.44
N PHE A 22 -8.79 0.02 -1.41
CA PHE A 22 -8.21 0.88 -0.38
C PHE A 22 -7.29 1.94 -1.00
N VAL A 23 -6.35 1.56 -1.86
CA VAL A 23 -5.44 2.51 -2.51
C VAL A 23 -6.21 3.54 -3.33
N LEU A 24 -7.18 3.10 -4.15
CA LEU A 24 -7.96 4.01 -4.99
C LEU A 24 -8.71 5.05 -4.15
N ARG A 25 -9.29 4.63 -3.02
CA ARG A 25 -9.97 5.53 -2.09
C ARG A 25 -8.99 6.47 -1.37
N PHE A 26 -7.83 5.95 -0.95
CA PHE A 26 -6.77 6.75 -0.34
C PHE A 26 -6.32 7.88 -1.27
N MET A 27 -6.01 7.56 -2.53
CA MET A 27 -5.62 8.55 -3.53
C MET A 27 -6.68 9.62 -3.74
N SER A 28 -7.95 9.21 -3.84
CA SER A 28 -9.07 10.14 -4.02
C SER A 28 -9.25 11.05 -2.81
N ALA A 29 -9.05 10.55 -1.59
CA ALA A 29 -9.22 11.33 -0.36
C ALA A 29 -8.10 12.35 -0.17
N GLU A 30 -6.87 11.99 -0.52
CA GLU A 30 -5.68 12.83 -0.36
C GLU A 30 -5.40 13.73 -1.58
N GLY A 31 -6.21 13.66 -2.64
CA GLY A 31 -5.99 14.42 -3.87
C GLY A 31 -4.68 14.07 -4.59
N MET A 32 -4.19 12.84 -4.41
CA MET A 32 -2.87 12.42 -4.89
C MET A 32 -2.89 11.98 -6.36
N SER A 33 -1.84 12.35 -7.09
CA SER A 33 -1.57 11.81 -8.42
C SER A 33 -1.01 10.39 -8.36
N TRP A 34 -1.12 9.67 -9.47
CA TRP A 34 -0.48 8.36 -9.70
C TRP A 34 1.04 8.50 -9.90
N ASP A 35 1.74 8.89 -8.82
CA ASP A 35 3.20 8.99 -8.74
C ASP A 35 3.64 8.48 -7.36
N VAL A 36 3.66 7.15 -7.22
CA VAL A 36 3.93 6.48 -5.93
C VAL A 36 5.29 6.78 -5.34
N ALA A 37 6.25 7.24 -6.16
CA ALA A 37 7.55 7.65 -5.67
C ALA A 37 7.45 8.86 -4.71
N LYS A 38 6.42 9.69 -4.86
CA LYS A 38 6.19 10.89 -4.03
C LYS A 38 5.26 10.67 -2.85
N TRP A 39 4.65 9.50 -2.73
CA TRP A 39 3.72 9.24 -1.63
C TRP A 39 4.48 9.20 -0.31
N ASP A 40 3.80 9.56 0.77
CA ASP A 40 4.33 9.40 2.13
C ASP A 40 3.89 8.03 2.66
N ASP A 41 4.87 7.15 2.87
CA ASP A 41 4.62 5.78 3.34
C ASP A 41 3.96 5.78 4.73
N SER A 42 4.31 6.71 5.63
CA SER A 42 3.72 6.79 6.98
C SER A 42 2.27 7.24 6.95
N VAL A 43 1.90 8.14 6.02
CA VAL A 43 0.50 8.53 5.81
C VAL A 43 -0.32 7.34 5.30
N LEU A 44 0.23 6.58 4.35
CA LEU A 44 -0.40 5.40 3.79
C LEU A 44 -0.52 4.24 4.81
N GLU A 45 0.51 4.01 5.63
CA GLU A 45 0.48 3.06 6.76
C GLU A 45 -0.61 3.43 7.77
N MET A 46 -0.74 4.72 8.12
CA MET A 46 -1.76 5.19 9.04
C MET A 46 -3.17 5.04 8.46
N ALA A 47 -3.35 5.35 7.17
CA ALA A 47 -4.62 5.14 6.48
C ALA A 47 -4.99 3.65 6.45
N PHE A 48 -4.01 2.77 6.22
CA PHE A 48 -4.21 1.32 6.23
C PHE A 48 -4.68 0.85 7.61
N LEU A 49 -4.01 1.29 8.67
CA LEU A 49 -4.39 0.99 10.05
C LEU A 49 -5.82 1.42 10.36
N ARG A 50 -6.20 2.65 9.98
CA ARG A 50 -7.58 3.14 10.20
C ARG A 50 -8.62 2.31 9.45
N ARG A 51 -8.29 1.80 8.27
CA ARG A 51 -9.23 1.06 7.40
C ARG A 51 -9.39 -0.40 7.80
N PHE A 52 -8.30 -1.07 8.17
CA PHE A 52 -8.26 -2.52 8.38
C PHE A 52 -7.97 -2.93 9.83
N GLY A 53 -7.65 -1.98 10.72
CA GLY A 53 -7.31 -2.26 12.11
C GLY A 53 -5.95 -2.93 12.29
N GLU A 54 -5.12 -2.98 11.24
CA GLU A 54 -3.84 -3.67 11.25
C GLU A 54 -2.68 -2.70 10.98
N LYS A 55 -1.63 -2.79 11.79
CA LYS A 55 -0.39 -2.05 11.54
C LYS A 55 0.41 -2.76 10.47
N VAL A 56 0.84 -1.99 9.48
CA VAL A 56 1.71 -2.46 8.41
C VAL A 56 2.94 -1.58 8.33
N ARG A 57 4.02 -2.12 7.76
CA ARG A 57 5.13 -1.38 7.22
C ARG A 57 5.07 -1.44 5.71
N ILE A 58 5.28 -0.31 5.06
CA ILE A 58 5.34 -0.22 3.60
C ILE A 58 6.79 -0.26 3.14
N THR A 59 7.07 -1.12 2.19
CA THR A 59 8.36 -1.17 1.48
C THR A 59 8.13 -1.04 -0.02
N ARG A 60 9.08 -0.40 -0.70
CA ARG A 60 9.05 -0.19 -2.15
C ARG A 60 10.12 -1.06 -2.79
N GLU A 61 9.69 -2.06 -3.52
CA GLU A 61 10.58 -2.93 -4.29
C GLU A 61 10.61 -2.44 -5.74
N ARG A 62 11.81 -2.23 -6.29
CA ARG A 62 11.97 -1.99 -7.73
C ARG A 62 12.25 -3.31 -8.41
N VAL A 63 11.38 -3.69 -9.34
CA VAL A 63 11.54 -4.90 -10.14
C VAL A 63 12.31 -4.57 -11.42
N VAL A 64 13.11 -5.53 -11.89
CA VAL A 64 13.79 -5.46 -13.19
C VAL A 64 12.72 -5.28 -14.27
N GLY A 65 12.74 -4.13 -14.96
CA GLY A 65 11.68 -3.70 -15.88
C GLY A 65 11.03 -2.35 -15.53
N GLY A 66 11.39 -1.75 -14.39
CA GLY A 66 10.93 -0.39 -14.01
C GLY A 66 9.63 -0.38 -13.20
N THR A 67 9.00 -1.53 -13.01
CA THR A 67 7.82 -1.69 -12.15
C THR A 67 8.18 -1.45 -10.69
N THR A 68 7.43 -0.58 -10.02
CA THR A 68 7.48 -0.42 -8.57
C THR A 68 6.42 -1.32 -7.94
N VAL A 69 6.80 -2.07 -6.91
CA VAL A 69 5.88 -2.86 -6.09
C VAL A 69 5.84 -2.21 -4.71
N LEU A 70 4.65 -1.77 -4.27
CA LEU A 70 4.42 -1.36 -2.89
C LEU A 70 3.98 -2.60 -2.10
N VAL A 71 4.79 -2.98 -1.13
CA VAL A 71 4.59 -4.15 -0.29
C VAL A 71 4.10 -3.70 1.07
N PHE A 72 2.90 -4.16 1.44
CA PHE A 72 2.26 -3.94 2.73
C PHE A 72 2.57 -5.15 3.62
N GLN A 73 3.51 -4.98 4.54
CA GLN A 73 3.94 -6.03 5.45
C GLN A 73 3.28 -5.86 6.82
N PRO A 74 2.41 -6.78 7.28
CA PRO A 74 1.88 -6.74 8.64
C PRO A 74 3.00 -6.70 9.67
N LEU A 75 2.89 -5.77 10.62
CA LEU A 75 3.71 -5.76 11.82
C LEU A 75 3.01 -6.66 12.82
N ARG A 76 3.49 -7.90 12.99
CA ARG A 76 3.01 -8.73 14.10
C ARG A 76 3.21 -7.96 15.40
N ALA A 77 2.19 -7.92 16.24
CA ALA A 77 2.40 -7.61 17.64
C ALA A 77 3.41 -8.63 18.17
N ALA A 78 4.52 -8.15 18.74
CA ALA A 78 5.38 -9.02 19.54
C ALA A 78 4.49 -9.65 20.60
N ILE A 79 4.38 -10.97 20.56
CA ILE A 79 3.63 -11.76 21.54
C ILE A 79 4.47 -11.84 22.81
#